data_AF-A0A392S7K9-F1
#
_entry.id   AF-A0A392S7K9-F1
#
_cell.length_a   1.000
_cell.length_b   1.000
_cell.length_c   1.000
_cell.angle_alpha   90.00
_cell.angle_beta   90.00
_cell.angle_gamma   90.00
#
_symmetry.space_group_name_H-M   'P 1'
#
loop_
_entity.id
_entity.type
_entity.pdbx_description
1 polymer ?
#
loop_
_entity_poly.entity_id
_entity_poly.type
_entity_poly.pdbx_seq_one_letter_code
_entity_poly.pdbx_strand_id
1 'polypeptide(L)'
;MVGGPRVEGVQPVHETVFSHFSSHFKAVGIHIASAADLQFSTLSPSEAGSLVISFTVDEVKATVWDCDSYKSPGPDGINFGFLKEFWAELQCD
;
A
#
# COMPACT_ATOMS: atom_id res chain seq x y z
N MET A 1 -23.25 32.27 12.08
CA MET A 1 -24.56 31.57 12.16
C MET A 1 -24.82 30.95 10.80
N VAL A 2 -24.84 29.62 10.71
CA VAL A 2 -25.35 28.91 9.53
C VAL A 2 -26.87 28.82 9.73
N GLY A 3 -27.66 29.38 8.80
CA GLY A 3 -29.05 29.80 9.01
C GLY A 3 -30.09 28.68 9.16
N GLY A 4 -30.15 28.03 10.34
CA GLY A 4 -31.21 27.11 10.74
C GLY A 4 -31.97 27.57 12.00
N PRO A 5 -33.19 27.07 12.25
CA PRO A 5 -33.94 27.33 13.48
C PRO A 5 -33.19 26.79 14.72
N ARG A 6 -33.35 27.46 15.87
CA ARG A 6 -32.75 27.05 17.15
C ARG A 6 -33.45 25.79 17.67
N VAL A 7 -32.70 24.71 17.91
CA VAL A 7 -33.21 23.41 18.39
C VAL A 7 -32.66 23.13 19.78
N GLU A 8 -33.52 22.72 20.72
CA GLU A 8 -33.16 22.45 22.11
C GLU A 8 -33.73 21.11 22.61
N GLY A 9 -33.04 20.47 23.55
CA GLY A 9 -33.39 19.15 24.08
C GLY A 9 -32.66 18.00 23.37
N VAL A 10 -32.39 16.91 24.11
CA VAL A 10 -31.53 15.81 23.63
C VAL A 10 -32.10 15.11 22.39
N GLN A 11 -33.40 14.79 22.41
CA GLN A 11 -34.07 14.07 21.30
C GLN A 11 -34.11 14.91 20.00
N PRO A 12 -34.60 16.18 20.01
CA PRO A 12 -34.63 17.01 18.83
C PRO A 12 -33.24 17.32 18.25
N VAL A 13 -32.23 17.50 19.13
CA VAL A 13 -30.84 17.72 18.70
C VAL A 13 -30.30 16.47 17.99
N HIS A 14 -30.54 15.28 18.54
CA HIS A 14 -30.09 14.03 17.93
C HIS A 14 -30.72 13.80 16.54
N GLU A 15 -32.03 14.03 16.42
CA GLU A 15 -32.74 13.92 15.13
C GLU A 15 -32.25 14.94 14.10
N THR A 16 -32.02 16.19 14.53
CA THR A 16 -31.52 17.24 13.63
C THR A 16 -30.12 16.91 13.12
N VAL A 17 -29.23 16.47 14.00
CA VAL A 17 -27.87 16.04 13.64
C VAL A 17 -27.94 14.83 12.70
N PHE A 18 -28.70 13.79 13.06
CA PHE A 18 -28.85 12.61 12.23
C PHE A 18 -29.40 12.96 10.83
N SER A 19 -30.46 13.77 10.75
CA SER A 19 -31.06 14.18 9.49
C SER A 19 -30.10 15.00 8.63
N HIS A 20 -29.34 15.92 9.25
CA HIS A 20 -28.33 16.71 8.56
C HIS A 20 -27.26 15.80 7.92
N PHE A 21 -26.61 14.96 8.71
CA PHE A 21 -25.57 14.07 8.19
C PHE A 21 -26.14 13.00 7.26
N SER A 22 -27.31 12.45 7.53
CA SER A 22 -27.98 11.50 6.63
C SER A 22 -28.28 12.14 5.28
N SER A 23 -28.75 13.40 5.23
CA SER A 23 -28.98 14.10 3.97
C SER A 23 -27.69 14.40 3.22
N HIS A 24 -26.62 14.77 3.93
CA HIS A 24 -25.33 15.17 3.33
C HIS A 24 -24.43 14.00 2.93
N PHE A 25 -24.49 12.89 3.68
CA PHE A 25 -23.68 11.69 3.46
C PHE A 25 -24.54 10.52 2.95
N LYS A 26 -25.48 10.82 2.05
CA LYS A 26 -26.13 9.80 1.23
C LYS A 26 -25.22 9.44 0.08
N ALA A 27 -25.00 8.14 -0.11
CA ALA A 27 -24.46 7.63 -1.35
C ALA A 27 -25.41 8.06 -2.48
N VAL A 28 -25.01 9.07 -3.24
CA VAL A 28 -25.68 9.38 -4.51
C VAL A 28 -25.43 8.16 -5.40
N GLY A 29 -26.43 7.68 -6.12
CA GLY A 29 -26.31 6.61 -7.11
C GLY A 29 -25.45 7.00 -8.33
N ILE A 30 -24.36 7.73 -8.10
CA ILE A 30 -23.28 7.93 -9.05
C ILE A 30 -22.62 6.56 -9.16
N HIS A 31 -22.57 6.04 -10.38
CA HIS A 31 -21.73 4.90 -10.70
C HIS A 31 -20.27 5.35 -10.53
N ILE A 32 -19.75 5.29 -9.30
CA ILE A 32 -18.32 5.42 -9.06
C ILE A 32 -17.71 4.24 -9.80
N ALA A 33 -16.88 4.52 -10.81
CA ALA A 33 -16.24 3.48 -11.60
C ALA A 33 -15.61 2.47 -10.64
N SER A 34 -16.16 1.27 -10.64
CA SER A 34 -15.63 0.13 -9.91
C SER A 34 -14.29 -0.25 -10.53
N ALA A 35 -13.43 -0.92 -9.76
CA ALA A 35 -12.25 -1.53 -10.34
C ALA A 35 -12.60 -2.49 -11.50
N ALA A 36 -13.81 -3.05 -11.50
CA ALA A 36 -14.33 -3.86 -12.60
C ALA A 36 -14.66 -3.08 -13.88
N ASP A 37 -14.91 -1.77 -13.76
CA ASP A 37 -15.20 -0.88 -14.90
C ASP A 37 -13.92 -0.39 -15.60
N LEU A 38 -12.75 -0.68 -15.01
CA LEU A 38 -11.45 -0.30 -15.53
C LEU A 38 -10.85 -1.44 -16.33
N GLN A 39 -10.47 -1.15 -17.58
CA GLN A 39 -9.69 -2.07 -18.38
C GLN A 39 -8.21 -1.93 -18.00
N PHE A 40 -7.72 -2.84 -17.17
CA PHE A 40 -6.29 -2.93 -16.88
C PHE A 40 -5.56 -3.64 -18.01
N SER A 41 -4.37 -3.16 -18.34
CA SER A 41 -3.45 -3.93 -19.17
C SER A 41 -3.06 -5.19 -18.41
N THR A 42 -3.39 -6.35 -18.99
CA THR A 42 -3.05 -7.65 -18.43
C THR A 42 -1.79 -8.17 -19.10
N LEU A 43 -0.89 -8.73 -18.30
CA LEU A 43 0.31 -9.39 -18.78
C LEU A 43 -0.05 -10.62 -19.60
N SER A 44 0.73 -10.90 -20.64
CA SER A 44 0.69 -12.19 -21.32
C SER A 44 1.09 -13.31 -20.36
N PRO A 45 0.71 -14.59 -20.64
CA PRO A 45 1.13 -15.71 -19.83
C PRO A 45 2.66 -15.83 -19.66
N SER A 46 3.43 -15.45 -20.69
CA SER A 46 4.89 -15.44 -20.64
C SER A 46 5.44 -14.34 -19.72
N GLU A 47 4.87 -13.14 -19.75
CA GLU A 47 5.28 -12.05 -18.87
C GLU A 47 4.88 -12.33 -17.42
N ALA A 48 3.68 -12.88 -17.20
CA ALA A 48 3.28 -13.35 -15.88
C ALA A 48 4.22 -14.45 -15.36
N GLY A 49 4.61 -15.38 -16.24
CA GLY A 49 5.60 -16.41 -15.94
C GLY A 49 6.98 -15.84 -15.58
N SER A 50 7.41 -14.76 -16.24
CA SER A 50 8.70 -14.14 -15.96
C SER A 50 8.77 -13.45 -14.60
N LEU A 51 7.63 -13.03 -14.05
CA LEU A 51 7.58 -12.38 -12.73
C LEU A 51 7.75 -13.35 -11.55
N VAL A 52 7.56 -14.65 -11.77
CA VAL A 52 7.61 -15.67 -10.71
C VAL A 52 8.88 -16.54 -10.78
N ILE A 53 9.82 -16.19 -11.64
CA ILE A 53 11.11 -16.89 -11.74
C ILE A 53 11.96 -16.49 -10.53
N SER A 54 12.72 -17.44 -9.99
CA SER A 54 13.72 -17.18 -8.96
C SER A 54 14.79 -16.22 -9.46
N PHE A 55 15.28 -15.36 -8.56
CA PHE A 55 16.43 -14.51 -8.83
C PHE A 55 17.70 -15.34 -9.01
N THR A 56 18.57 -14.88 -9.90
CA THR A 56 19.92 -15.45 -10.06
C THR A 56 20.85 -14.94 -8.96
N VAL A 57 21.89 -15.72 -8.66
CA VAL A 57 22.94 -15.32 -7.71
C VAL A 57 23.61 -14.01 -8.13
N ASP A 58 23.82 -13.82 -9.44
CA ASP A 58 24.41 -12.59 -9.97
C ASP A 58 23.51 -11.36 -9.78
N GLU A 59 22.19 -11.49 -9.97
CA GLU A 59 21.22 -10.41 -9.70
C GLU A 59 21.20 -10.03 -8.21
N VAL A 60 21.17 -11.03 -7.33
CA VAL A 60 21.20 -10.80 -5.88
C VAL A 60 22.51 -10.11 -5.48
N LYS A 61 23.65 -10.60 -5.99
CA LYS A 61 24.96 -10.01 -5.73
C LYS A 61 25.05 -8.56 -6.21
N ALA A 62 24.62 -8.29 -7.44
CA ALA A 62 24.62 -6.94 -7.99
C ALA A 62 23.81 -5.97 -7.13
N THR A 63 22.62 -6.41 -6.69
CA THR A 63 21.74 -5.61 -5.82
C THR A 63 22.37 -5.32 -4.45
N VAL A 64 23.03 -6.32 -3.84
CA VAL A 64 23.77 -6.15 -2.58
C VAL A 64 24.91 -5.15 -2.74
N TRP A 65 25.64 -5.18 -3.86
CA TRP A 65 26.76 -4.26 -4.13
C TRP A 65 26.35 -2.82 -4.43
N ASP A 66 25.20 -2.63 -5.08
CA ASP A 66 24.62 -1.30 -5.36
C ASP A 66 24.18 -0.57 -4.07
N CYS A 67 23.84 -1.33 -3.03
CA CYS A 67 23.48 -0.77 -1.72
C CYS A 67 24.72 -0.26 -0.95
N ASP A 68 24.60 0.87 -0.25
CA ASP A 68 25.64 1.30 0.70
C ASP A 68 25.72 0.32 1.89
N SER A 69 26.93 0.02 2.36
CA SER A 69 27.19 -0.97 3.39
C SER A 69 26.44 -0.70 4.71
N TYR A 70 26.18 0.57 5.05
CA TYR A 70 25.52 0.94 6.31
C TYR A 70 24.01 1.18 6.15
N LYS A 71 23.43 0.94 4.97
CA LYS A 71 21.99 1.08 4.75
C LYS A 71 21.20 -0.07 5.38
N SER A 72 20.00 0.28 5.84
CA SER A 72 18.97 -0.65 6.31
C SER A 72 19.47 -1.67 7.35
N PRO A 73 20.12 -1.25 8.44
CA PRO A 73 20.50 -2.18 9.50
C PRO A 73 19.24 -2.83 10.07
N GLY A 74 19.25 -4.16 10.17
CA GLY A 74 18.21 -4.91 10.87
C GLY A 74 18.21 -4.59 12.37
N PRO A 75 17.16 -4.99 13.11
CA PRO A 75 17.14 -4.88 14.58
C PRO A 75 18.23 -5.74 15.26
N ASP A 76 18.83 -6.67 14.54
CA ASP A 76 20.01 -7.47 14.91
C ASP A 76 21.35 -6.74 14.66
N GLY A 77 21.32 -5.57 14.03
CA GLY A 77 22.52 -4.80 13.66
C GLY A 77 23.21 -5.28 12.38
N ILE A 78 22.65 -6.27 11.67
CA ILE A 78 23.20 -6.77 10.40
C ILE A 78 22.81 -5.80 9.28
N ASN A 79 23.76 -5.49 8.39
CA ASN A 79 23.57 -4.60 7.25
C ASN A 79 24.18 -5.20 5.97
N PHE A 80 24.11 -4.46 4.86
CA PHE A 80 24.71 -4.92 3.58
C PHE A 80 26.23 -5.09 3.65
N GLY A 81 26.93 -4.38 4.54
CA GLY A 81 28.35 -4.60 4.78
C GLY A 81 28.66 -6.03 5.21
N PHE A 82 27.88 -6.60 6.13
CA PHE A 82 27.99 -8.00 6.52
C PHE A 82 27.76 -8.95 5.34
N LEU A 83 26.70 -8.73 4.56
CA LEU A 83 26.39 -9.56 3.39
C LEU A 83 27.51 -9.53 2.34
N LYS A 84 28.16 -8.38 2.15
CA LYS A 84 29.31 -8.22 1.24
C LYS A 84 30.56 -8.93 1.77
N GLU A 85 30.82 -8.82 3.07
CA GLU A 85 31.98 -9.43 3.73
C GLU A 85 31.93 -10.95 3.69
N PHE A 86 30.77 -11.53 3.98
CA PHE A 86 30.57 -12.99 4.06
C PHE A 86 29.88 -13.59 2.83
N TRP A 87 29.94 -12.90 1.68
CA TRP A 87 29.24 -13.34 0.47
C TRP A 87 29.71 -14.73 0.01
N ALA A 88 31.00 -15.05 0.15
CA ALA A 88 31.56 -16.33 -0.29
C ALA A 88 30.99 -17.53 0.49
N GLU A 89 30.67 -17.32 1.76
CA GLU A 89 30.05 -18.29 2.66
C GLU A 89 28.52 -18.35 2.48
N LEU A 90 27.89 -17.21 2.15
CA LEU A 90 26.43 -17.08 2.01
C LEU A 90 25.91 -17.53 0.64
N GLN A 91 26.73 -17.50 -0.40
CA GLN A 91 26.33 -17.91 -1.77
C GLN A 91 26.28 -19.44 -1.96
N CYS A 92 26.43 -20.22 -0.88
CA CYS A 92 26.42 -21.68 -0.92
C CYS A 92 24.97 -22.21 -0.87
N ASP A 93 24.66 -23.09 -1.82
CA ASP A 93 23.36 -23.65 -2.24
C ASP A 93 22.54 -22.79 -3.22
#